data_AF-A0A958KAR5-F1
#
_entry.id   AF-A0A958KAR5-F1
#
_cell.length_a   1.000
_cell.length_b   1.000
_cell.length_c   1.000
_cell.angle_alpha   90.00
_cell.angle_beta   90.00
_cell.angle_gamma   90.00
#
_symmetry.space_group_name_H-M   'P 1'
#
loop_
_entity.id
_entity.type
_entity.pdbx_description
1 polymer ?
#
loop_
_entity_poly.entity_id
_entity_poly.type
_entity_poly.pdbx_seq_one_letter_code
_entity_poly.pdbx_strand_id
1 'polypeptide(L)'
;NTISLIPENKWFENGDTRFRPGNIFVLPRNWWTALIIDKDTKEVVWKYGGEGHGGLMRGHEVHMIEKGLPGEGNILIFDNGIQRKRNSRVIEFDPVTEKEVWLYEDGGNFFSRAAGSVQRLPNGNTLISDDIVGRVFEVTPAGEKVWEYKGGNRISRARKYSYDFTDMFESLPKS
;
A
#
# COMPACT_ATOMS: atom_id res chain seq x y z
N ASN A 1 10.49 -3.23 -4.46
CA ASN A 1 10.87 -3.23 -3.03
C ASN A 1 10.65 -1.82 -2.56
N THR A 2 10.11 -1.63 -1.36
CA THR A 2 9.74 -0.29 -0.88
C THR A 2 10.46 0.01 0.42
N ILE A 3 10.95 1.24 0.50
CA ILE A 3 11.35 1.92 1.73
C ILE A 3 10.48 3.18 1.82
N SER A 4 9.88 3.41 2.98
CA SER A 4 9.12 4.59 3.31
C SER A 4 9.38 4.97 4.77
N LEU A 5 8.99 6.18 5.15
CA LEU A 5 8.99 6.59 6.55
C LEU A 5 7.60 6.36 7.12
N ILE A 6 7.54 6.04 8.41
CA ILE A 6 6.28 6.09 9.15
C ILE A 6 5.82 7.56 9.22
N PRO A 7 4.60 7.89 8.73
CA PRO A 7 4.06 9.23 8.83
C PRO A 7 3.54 9.53 10.24
N GLU A 8 3.08 10.75 10.48
CA GLU A 8 2.24 11.08 11.63
C GLU A 8 1.02 10.13 11.68
N ASN A 9 0.73 9.59 12.86
CA ASN A 9 -0.30 8.56 13.00
C ASN A 9 -0.85 8.45 14.43
N LYS A 10 -2.10 7.98 14.51
CA LYS A 10 -2.82 7.81 15.77
C LYS A 10 -2.18 6.81 16.75
N TRP A 11 -1.39 5.84 16.27
CA TRP A 11 -0.83 4.82 17.15
C TRP A 11 0.29 5.39 18.03
N PHE A 12 1.16 6.20 17.42
CA PHE A 12 2.18 6.93 18.17
C PHE A 12 1.58 7.99 19.09
N GLU A 13 0.56 8.72 18.64
CA GLU A 13 -0.19 9.68 19.48
C GLU A 13 -0.78 9.01 20.72
N ASN A 14 -1.13 7.72 20.63
CA ASN A 14 -1.62 6.90 21.74
C ASN A 14 -0.51 6.11 22.47
N GLY A 15 0.77 6.44 22.25
CA GLY A 15 1.90 5.92 23.01
C GLY A 15 2.59 4.67 22.43
N ASP A 16 2.15 4.15 21.28
CA ASP A 16 2.83 3.01 20.65
C ASP A 16 4.08 3.47 19.87
N THR A 17 5.22 3.38 20.53
CA THR A 17 6.51 3.85 20.02
C THR A 17 7.02 3.08 18.80
N ARG A 18 6.47 1.88 18.50
CA ARG A 18 6.82 1.12 17.30
C ARG A 18 6.54 1.93 16.03
N PHE A 19 5.46 2.72 16.06
CA PHE A 19 4.99 3.56 14.95
C PHE A 19 5.45 5.01 15.06
N ARG A 20 6.57 5.29 15.73
CA ARG A 20 7.11 6.66 15.81
C ARG A 20 7.33 7.25 14.41
N PRO A 21 6.80 8.46 14.12
CA PRO A 21 7.05 9.14 12.85
C PRO A 21 8.55 9.24 12.53
N GLY A 22 8.91 8.96 11.28
CA GLY A 22 10.30 8.90 10.85
C GLY A 22 11.01 7.56 11.09
N ASN A 23 10.40 6.59 11.79
CA ASN A 23 10.85 5.20 11.74
C ASN A 23 10.81 4.68 10.29
N ILE A 24 11.66 3.71 9.99
CA ILE A 24 11.86 3.24 8.62
C ILE A 24 10.98 2.02 8.37
N PHE A 25 10.08 2.12 7.38
CA PHE A 25 9.27 1.01 6.93
C PHE A 25 9.89 0.38 5.68
N VAL A 26 10.18 -0.92 5.72
CA VAL A 26 10.75 -1.65 4.58
C VAL A 26 9.95 -2.92 4.27
N LEU A 27 9.82 -3.20 2.98
CA LEU A 27 9.40 -4.51 2.47
C LEU A 27 10.44 -5.04 1.46
N PRO A 28 11.41 -5.82 1.94
CA PRO A 28 12.35 -6.53 1.08
C PRO A 28 11.62 -7.65 0.33
N ARG A 29 11.68 -7.61 -1.01
CA ARG A 29 10.91 -8.51 -1.88
C ARG A 29 11.14 -10.01 -1.61
N ASN A 30 12.32 -10.41 -1.19
CA ASN A 30 12.66 -11.82 -0.99
C ASN A 30 12.53 -12.28 0.47
N TRP A 31 12.24 -11.37 1.41
CA TRP A 31 12.03 -11.74 2.82
C TRP A 31 10.56 -12.00 3.13
N TRP A 32 9.68 -11.57 2.22
CA TRP A 32 8.23 -11.71 2.34
C TRP A 32 7.69 -11.11 3.63
N THR A 33 8.45 -10.24 4.27
CA THR A 33 8.18 -9.72 5.61
C THR A 33 8.41 -8.22 5.54
N ALA A 34 7.37 -7.47 5.89
CA ALA A 34 7.44 -6.04 6.10
C ALA A 34 7.96 -5.77 7.52
N LEU A 35 8.84 -4.80 7.68
CA LEU A 35 9.50 -4.48 8.94
C LEU A 35 9.42 -2.99 9.22
N ILE A 36 9.23 -2.62 10.48
CA ILE A 36 9.52 -1.25 10.95
C ILE A 36 10.80 -1.30 11.77
N ILE A 37 11.74 -0.46 11.40
CA ILE A 37 13.02 -0.27 12.08
C ILE A 37 12.96 1.06 12.82
N ASP A 38 13.20 1.01 14.12
CA ASP A 38 13.37 2.21 14.93
C ASP A 38 14.62 2.96 14.46
N LYS A 39 14.44 4.22 14.07
CA LYS A 39 15.53 4.97 13.44
C LYS A 39 16.66 5.28 14.43
N ASP A 40 16.40 5.34 15.73
CA ASP A 40 17.39 5.72 16.72
C ASP A 40 18.12 4.49 17.24
N THR A 41 17.38 3.46 17.66
CA THR A 41 17.95 2.24 18.24
C THR A 41 18.46 1.25 17.19
N LYS A 42 18.00 1.38 15.93
CA LYS A 42 18.24 0.45 14.81
C LYS A 42 17.59 -0.93 14.97
N GLU A 43 16.77 -1.10 15.99
CA GLU A 43 16.07 -2.35 16.25
C GLU A 43 14.84 -2.53 15.36
N VAL A 44 14.53 -3.78 15.03
CA VAL A 44 13.25 -4.13 14.40
C VAL A 44 12.17 -4.12 15.47
N VAL A 45 11.25 -3.16 15.38
CA VAL A 45 10.20 -2.93 16.39
C VAL A 45 8.83 -3.47 15.98
N TRP A 46 8.65 -3.79 14.70
CA TRP A 46 7.43 -4.42 14.19
C TRP A 46 7.72 -5.26 12.95
N LYS A 47 6.95 -6.33 12.75
CA LYS A 47 7.04 -7.22 11.60
C LYS A 47 5.69 -7.80 11.21
N TYR A 48 5.46 -7.98 9.92
CA TYR A 48 4.29 -8.69 9.38
C TYR A 48 4.69 -9.39 8.08
N GLY A 49 4.22 -10.62 7.86
CA GLY A 49 4.60 -11.43 6.70
C GLY A 49 5.30 -12.75 7.06
N GLY A 50 5.98 -13.31 6.08
CA GLY A 50 6.64 -14.61 6.17
C GLY A 50 5.68 -15.79 6.11
N GLU A 51 6.15 -16.98 6.47
CA GLU A 51 5.35 -18.21 6.39
C GLU A 51 4.23 -18.30 7.44
N GLY A 52 4.28 -17.49 8.51
CA GLY A 52 3.34 -17.52 9.63
C GLY A 52 2.34 -16.35 9.75
N HIS A 53 2.67 -15.14 9.27
CA HIS A 53 1.81 -13.95 9.43
C HIS A 53 1.32 -13.43 8.08
N GLY A 54 0.07 -13.69 7.72
CA GLY A 54 -0.58 -13.17 6.51
C GLY A 54 -0.11 -13.78 5.18
N GLY A 55 1.04 -14.47 5.13
CA GLY A 55 1.52 -15.16 3.94
C GLY A 55 1.77 -14.22 2.76
N LEU A 56 2.43 -13.08 3.02
CA LEU A 56 2.91 -12.18 1.96
C LEU A 56 3.86 -12.93 1.03
N MET A 57 3.82 -12.63 -0.26
CA MET A 57 4.54 -13.38 -1.27
C MET A 57 5.09 -12.44 -2.34
N ARG A 58 6.37 -12.09 -2.16
CA ARG A 58 7.09 -11.14 -3.02
C ARG A 58 6.40 -9.78 -3.13
N GLY A 59 5.76 -9.32 -2.06
CA GLY A 59 5.11 -8.01 -1.99
C GLY A 59 6.03 -6.87 -2.42
N HIS A 60 5.41 -5.83 -2.99
CA HIS A 60 6.16 -4.76 -3.67
C HIS A 60 6.10 -3.42 -2.96
N GLU A 61 4.90 -2.97 -2.61
CA GLU A 61 4.68 -1.72 -1.90
C GLU A 61 4.05 -1.97 -0.54
N VAL A 62 4.54 -1.23 0.44
CA VAL A 62 3.96 -1.13 1.77
C VAL A 62 4.07 0.32 2.24
N HIS A 63 3.01 0.83 2.85
CA HIS A 63 3.03 2.10 3.57
C HIS A 63 1.89 2.14 4.59
N MET A 64 2.05 2.98 5.61
CA MET A 64 0.96 3.34 6.50
C MET A 64 0.06 4.37 5.81
N ILE A 65 -1.25 4.22 5.94
CA ILE A 65 -2.24 5.21 5.48
C ILE A 65 -2.04 6.48 6.33
N GLU A 66 -1.78 7.58 5.65
CA GLU A 66 -1.51 8.89 6.27
C GLU A 66 -2.74 9.42 7.03
N LYS A 67 -2.47 10.27 8.03
CA LYS A 67 -3.49 10.98 8.81
C LYS A 67 -4.47 11.74 7.90
N GLY A 68 -5.75 11.68 8.23
CA GLY A 68 -6.82 12.34 7.47
C GLY A 68 -7.35 11.54 6.27
N LEU A 69 -6.79 10.37 5.96
CA LEU A 69 -7.34 9.44 4.98
C LEU A 69 -8.18 8.35 5.66
N PRO A 70 -9.22 7.81 5.00
CA PRO A 70 -9.96 6.67 5.51
C PRO A 70 -9.05 5.47 5.76
N GLY A 71 -9.06 4.93 6.99
CA GLY A 71 -8.13 3.88 7.41
C GLY A 71 -6.82 4.41 8.00
N GLU A 72 -6.71 5.70 8.32
CA GLU A 72 -5.49 6.30 8.90
C GLU A 72 -4.85 5.44 10.01
N GLY A 73 -3.53 5.28 9.93
CA GLY A 73 -2.74 4.43 10.81
C GLY A 73 -2.77 2.94 10.46
N ASN A 74 -3.68 2.47 9.60
CA ASN A 74 -3.60 1.11 9.06
C ASN A 74 -2.49 1.03 7.99
N ILE A 75 -2.10 -0.18 7.62
CA ILE A 75 -1.04 -0.45 6.66
C ILE A 75 -1.65 -0.99 5.37
N LEU A 76 -1.31 -0.38 4.24
CA LEU A 76 -1.63 -0.90 2.91
C LEU A 76 -0.45 -1.67 2.33
N ILE A 77 -0.74 -2.85 1.80
CA ILE A 77 0.26 -3.77 1.26
C ILE A 77 -0.18 -4.23 -0.12
N PHE A 78 0.70 -4.07 -1.12
CA PHE A 78 0.57 -4.72 -2.42
C PHE A 78 1.33 -6.04 -2.41
N ASP A 79 0.60 -7.15 -2.45
CA ASP A 79 1.13 -8.51 -2.42
C ASP A 79 1.04 -9.15 -3.81
N ASN A 80 2.18 -9.60 -4.38
CA ASN A 80 2.24 -10.09 -5.76
C ASN A 80 1.76 -11.56 -5.91
N GLY A 81 1.79 -12.40 -4.87
CA GLY A 81 1.13 -13.74 -4.87
C GLY A 81 1.84 -14.91 -5.59
N ILE A 82 3.03 -14.71 -6.15
CA ILE A 82 3.65 -15.58 -7.18
C ILE A 82 3.89 -17.06 -6.81
N GLN A 83 4.25 -17.38 -5.57
CA GLN A 83 4.81 -18.71 -5.24
C GLN A 83 3.79 -19.82 -4.92
N ARG A 84 2.52 -19.48 -4.69
CA ARG A 84 1.44 -20.43 -4.32
C ARG A 84 0.30 -20.43 -5.35
N LYS A 85 0.59 -19.99 -6.59
CA LYS A 85 -0.41 -19.79 -7.65
C LYS A 85 -1.58 -18.87 -7.22
N ARG A 86 -1.30 -17.88 -6.35
CA ARG A 86 -2.28 -16.85 -5.98
C ARG A 86 -2.09 -15.63 -6.88
N ASN A 87 -3.19 -14.97 -7.19
CA ASN A 87 -3.19 -13.69 -7.87
C ASN A 87 -2.65 -12.57 -6.97
N SER A 88 -2.44 -11.38 -7.54
CA SER A 88 -2.08 -10.22 -6.73
C SER A 88 -3.27 -9.81 -5.87
N ARG A 89 -2.97 -9.24 -4.71
CA ARG A 89 -3.96 -8.73 -3.79
C ARG A 89 -3.47 -7.45 -3.12
N VAL A 90 -4.42 -6.64 -2.67
CA VAL A 90 -4.14 -5.50 -1.80
C VAL A 90 -4.75 -5.77 -0.44
N ILE A 91 -3.96 -5.59 0.61
CA ILE A 91 -4.37 -5.83 2.00
C ILE A 91 -4.32 -4.50 2.73
N GLU A 92 -5.38 -4.19 3.47
CA GLU A 92 -5.35 -3.22 4.56
C GLU A 92 -5.27 -3.97 5.89
N PHE A 93 -4.30 -3.62 6.70
CA PHE A 93 -3.96 -4.31 7.93
C PHE A 93 -3.93 -3.34 9.11
N ASP A 94 -4.61 -3.66 10.20
CA ASP A 94 -4.46 -2.97 11.47
C ASP A 94 -3.21 -3.51 12.18
N PRO A 95 -2.15 -2.69 12.35
CA PRO A 95 -0.88 -3.17 12.83
C PRO A 95 -0.80 -3.35 14.35
N VAL A 96 -1.82 -2.90 15.09
CA VAL A 96 -1.91 -3.06 16.55
C VAL A 96 -2.76 -4.27 16.90
N THR A 97 -3.93 -4.43 16.26
CA THR A 97 -4.80 -5.60 16.49
C THR A 97 -4.39 -6.84 15.70
N GLU A 98 -3.46 -6.67 14.76
CA GLU A 98 -2.96 -7.69 13.85
C GLU A 98 -4.04 -8.31 12.95
N LYS A 99 -5.02 -7.51 12.52
CA LYS A 99 -6.14 -7.97 11.70
C LYS A 99 -6.06 -7.42 10.28
N GLU A 100 -6.33 -8.29 9.30
CA GLU A 100 -6.70 -7.86 7.96
C GLU A 100 -8.10 -7.22 8.05
N VAL A 101 -8.18 -5.91 7.79
CA VAL A 101 -9.44 -5.15 7.88
C VAL A 101 -10.11 -4.99 6.52
N TRP A 102 -9.33 -5.13 5.44
CA TRP A 102 -9.84 -5.14 4.07
C TRP A 102 -8.91 -5.92 3.14
N LEU A 103 -9.50 -6.54 2.13
CA LEU A 103 -8.81 -7.32 1.12
C LEU A 103 -9.43 -7.04 -0.25
N TYR A 104 -8.58 -6.76 -1.23
CA TYR A 104 -8.99 -6.74 -2.63
C TYR A 104 -8.28 -7.81 -3.44
N GLU A 105 -9.10 -8.58 -4.15
CA GLU A 105 -8.74 -9.60 -5.13
C GLU A 105 -9.70 -9.46 -6.32
N ASP A 106 -9.26 -9.83 -7.53
CA ASP A 106 -10.07 -9.70 -8.76
C ASP A 106 -10.13 -11.04 -9.52
N GLY A 107 -10.29 -12.16 -8.80
CA GLY A 107 -10.66 -13.46 -9.38
C GLY A 107 -9.83 -13.97 -10.58
N GLY A 108 -8.55 -13.59 -10.71
CA GLY A 108 -7.71 -13.91 -11.88
C GLY A 108 -7.34 -12.73 -12.78
N ASN A 109 -8.11 -11.65 -12.72
CA ASN A 109 -7.92 -10.47 -13.55
C ASN A 109 -6.96 -9.44 -12.94
N PHE A 110 -6.38 -9.71 -11.76
CA PHE A 110 -5.38 -8.86 -11.12
C PHE A 110 -4.15 -9.67 -10.76
N PHE A 111 -3.12 -9.59 -11.60
CA PHE A 111 -1.87 -10.30 -11.35
C PHE A 111 -0.66 -9.54 -11.89
N SER A 112 0.07 -8.95 -10.94
CA SER A 112 1.37 -8.36 -11.17
C SER A 112 2.48 -9.30 -10.70
N ARG A 113 3.27 -9.85 -11.62
CA ARG A 113 4.44 -10.70 -11.27
C ARG A 113 5.57 -9.94 -10.57
N ALA A 114 5.57 -8.62 -10.57
CA ALA A 114 6.60 -7.79 -9.93
C ALA A 114 6.15 -6.34 -10.01
N ALA A 115 6.70 -5.47 -9.17
CA ALA A 115 6.24 -4.08 -9.16
C ALA A 115 4.75 -3.96 -8.79
N GLY A 116 4.23 -2.75 -8.92
CA GLY A 116 2.88 -2.40 -8.51
C GLY A 116 2.88 -1.43 -7.35
N SER A 117 1.83 -0.62 -7.31
CA SER A 117 1.60 0.37 -6.28
C SER A 117 0.15 0.42 -5.82
N VAL A 118 -0.06 0.95 -4.62
CA VAL A 118 -1.35 1.15 -3.98
C VAL A 118 -1.38 2.51 -3.27
N GLN A 119 -2.53 3.17 -3.31
CA GLN A 119 -2.77 4.46 -2.63
C GLN A 119 -4.22 4.55 -2.16
N ARG A 120 -4.45 4.84 -0.89
CA ARG A 120 -5.77 5.26 -0.38
C ARG A 120 -6.06 6.70 -0.81
N LEU A 121 -7.28 6.98 -1.24
CA LEU A 121 -7.74 8.30 -1.67
C LEU A 121 -8.68 8.93 -0.62
N PRO A 122 -8.84 10.27 -0.61
CA PRO A 122 -9.71 10.97 0.35
C PRO A 122 -11.19 10.55 0.30
N ASN A 123 -11.69 10.15 -0.87
CA ASN A 123 -13.06 9.63 -1.03
C ASN A 123 -13.23 8.19 -0.51
N GLY A 124 -12.18 7.58 0.05
CA GLY A 124 -12.17 6.21 0.56
C GLY A 124 -11.82 5.15 -0.48
N ASN A 125 -11.78 5.51 -1.77
CA ASN A 125 -11.38 4.59 -2.82
C ASN A 125 -9.88 4.27 -2.73
N THR A 126 -9.49 3.17 -3.37
CA THR A 126 -8.09 2.75 -3.47
C THR A 126 -7.65 2.76 -4.93
N LEU A 127 -6.58 3.49 -5.25
CA LEU A 127 -5.92 3.45 -6.54
C LEU A 127 -4.87 2.35 -6.54
N ILE A 128 -4.87 1.51 -7.57
CA ILE A 128 -3.98 0.36 -7.71
C ILE A 128 -3.31 0.42 -9.08
N SER A 129 -2.00 0.27 -9.10
CA SER A 129 -1.18 0.18 -10.32
C SER A 129 -0.68 -1.25 -10.50
N ASP A 130 -1.15 -1.93 -11.54
CA ASP A 130 -0.58 -3.18 -12.04
C ASP A 130 0.49 -2.85 -13.09
N ASP A 131 1.69 -2.59 -12.56
CA ASP A 131 2.79 -1.97 -13.30
C ASP A 131 3.23 -2.77 -14.53
N ILE A 132 3.24 -4.10 -14.45
CA ILE A 132 3.82 -4.95 -15.51
C ILE A 132 2.96 -4.94 -16.76
N VAL A 133 1.63 -4.98 -16.59
CA VAL A 133 0.67 -5.00 -17.70
C VAL A 133 0.21 -3.60 -18.10
N GLY A 134 0.65 -2.56 -17.39
CA GLY A 134 0.34 -1.18 -17.75
C GLY A 134 -1.08 -0.76 -17.41
N ARG A 135 -1.63 -1.25 -16.30
CA ARG A 135 -3.01 -0.98 -15.88
C ARG A 135 -3.03 -0.19 -14.59
N VAL A 136 -3.82 0.88 -14.53
CA VAL A 136 -4.16 1.59 -13.28
C VAL A 136 -5.66 1.54 -13.12
N PHE A 137 -6.15 1.28 -11.91
CA PHE A 137 -7.58 1.23 -11.66
C PHE A 137 -7.91 1.71 -10.25
N GLU A 138 -9.10 2.26 -10.09
CA GLU A 138 -9.63 2.76 -8.83
C GLU A 138 -10.79 1.89 -8.39
N VAL A 139 -10.78 1.46 -7.13
CA VAL A 139 -11.82 0.61 -6.54
C VAL A 139 -12.46 1.26 -5.33
N THR A 140 -13.76 1.07 -5.15
CA THR A 140 -14.49 1.49 -3.95
C THR A 140 -14.09 0.66 -2.73
N PRO A 141 -14.45 1.08 -1.51
CA PRO A 141 -14.30 0.23 -0.32
C PRO A 141 -15.00 -1.13 -0.44
N ALA A 142 -16.07 -1.22 -1.24
CA ALA A 142 -16.76 -2.48 -1.52
C ALA A 142 -16.03 -3.36 -2.57
N GLY A 143 -14.93 -2.88 -3.16
CA GLY A 143 -14.16 -3.58 -4.18
C GLY A 143 -14.65 -3.36 -5.61
N GLU A 144 -15.61 -2.46 -5.84
CA GLU A 144 -16.14 -2.18 -7.17
C GLU A 144 -15.19 -1.27 -7.94
N LYS A 145 -14.85 -1.65 -9.19
CA LYS A 145 -13.99 -0.82 -10.05
C LYS A 145 -14.79 0.34 -10.64
N VAL A 146 -14.38 1.57 -10.32
CA VAL A 146 -15.07 2.81 -10.76
C VAL A 146 -14.31 3.56 -11.85
N TRP A 147 -13.03 3.26 -12.04
CA TRP A 147 -12.21 3.83 -13.09
C TRP A 147 -11.07 2.89 -13.48
N GLU A 148 -10.65 2.93 -14.74
CA GLU A 148 -9.55 2.12 -15.25
C GLU A 148 -8.84 2.82 -16.42
N TYR A 149 -7.51 2.76 -16.41
CA TYR A 149 -6.63 3.10 -17.51
C TYR A 149 -5.85 1.85 -17.96
N LYS A 150 -5.77 1.65 -19.29
CA LYS A 150 -5.02 0.56 -19.93
C LYS A 150 -4.04 1.15 -20.94
N GLY A 151 -2.79 1.30 -20.53
CA GLY A 151 -1.73 1.81 -21.41
C GLY A 151 -1.07 0.74 -22.28
N GLY A 152 -1.23 -0.55 -21.94
CA GLY A 152 -0.64 -1.69 -22.67
C GLY A 152 0.88 -1.83 -22.55
N ASN A 153 1.58 -0.79 -22.11
CA ASN A 153 3.01 -0.77 -21.81
C ASN A 153 3.25 -0.66 -20.31
N ARG A 154 4.41 -1.14 -19.86
CA ARG A 154 4.82 -1.06 -18.46
C ARG A 154 4.71 0.37 -17.95
N ILE A 155 4.03 0.53 -16.82
CA ILE A 155 4.01 1.77 -16.03
C ILE A 155 4.83 1.57 -14.76
N SER A 156 5.10 2.66 -14.04
CA SER A 156 5.76 2.57 -12.75
C SER A 156 5.06 3.49 -11.76
N ARG A 157 4.53 2.90 -10.69
CA ARG A 157 4.05 3.60 -9.48
C ARG A 157 3.18 4.83 -9.80
N ALA A 158 1.94 4.58 -10.22
CA ALA A 158 0.97 5.64 -10.37
C ALA A 158 0.55 6.23 -9.01
N ARG A 159 0.39 7.56 -8.97
CA ARG A 159 -0.17 8.31 -7.85
C ARG A 159 -1.25 9.25 -8.38
N LYS A 160 -2.32 9.43 -7.61
CA LYS A 160 -3.35 10.44 -7.86
C LYS A 160 -3.20 11.55 -6.83
N TYR A 161 -3.15 12.78 -7.32
CA TYR A 161 -3.11 13.99 -6.51
C TYR A 161 -4.35 14.82 -6.80
N SER A 162 -4.80 15.57 -5.80
CA SER A 162 -5.84 16.59 -5.99
C SER A 162 -5.29 17.79 -6.77
N TYR A 163 -6.18 18.56 -7.40
CA TYR A 163 -5.80 19.72 -8.22
C TYR A 163 -5.14 20.85 -7.40
N ASP A 164 -5.32 20.86 -6.09
CA ASP A 164 -4.73 21.81 -5.13
C ASP A 164 -3.41 21.31 -4.53
N PHE A 165 -2.89 20.15 -4.95
CA PHE A 165 -1.64 19.61 -4.42
C PHE A 165 -0.43 20.52 -4.69
N THR A 166 -0.46 21.29 -5.77
CA THR A 166 0.53 22.32 -6.09
C THR A 166 -0.12 23.36 -6.99
N ASP A 167 0.30 24.62 -6.87
CA ASP A 167 -0.15 25.74 -7.70
C ASP A 167 -0.08 25.44 -9.20
N MET A 168 0.87 24.58 -9.62
CA MET A 168 1.00 24.14 -11.01
C MET A 168 -0.22 23.35 -11.51
N PHE A 169 -0.92 22.61 -10.63
CA PHE A 169 -2.08 21.80 -10.99
C PHE A 169 -3.37 22.60 -11.07
N GLU A 170 -3.43 23.80 -10.48
CA GLU A 170 -4.60 24.68 -10.57
C GLU A 170 -4.92 25.11 -12.00
N SER A 171 -3.89 25.16 -12.86
CA SER A 171 -4.00 25.52 -14.28
C SER A 171 -4.49 24.38 -15.19
N LEU A 172 -4.62 23.16 -14.68
CA LEU A 172 -5.05 22.02 -15.49
C LEU A 172 -6.57 22.04 -15.74
N PRO A 173 -7.04 21.54 -16.89
CA PRO A 173 -8.47 21.41 -17.17
C PRO A 173 -9.14 20.54 -16.10
N LYS A 174 -10.19 21.06 -15.46
CA LYS A 174 -10.99 20.31 -14.48
C LYS A 174 -12.05 19.51 -15.25
N SER A 175 -12.04 18.18 -15.09
CA SER A 175 -13.00 17.24 -15.68
C SER A 175 -14.16 16.94 -14.75
#